data_AF-A0A1B7W8M8-F1
#
_entry.id   AF-A0A1B7W8M8-F1
#
_cell.length_a   1.000
_cell.length_b   1.000
_cell.length_c   1.000
_cell.angle_alpha   90.00
_cell.angle_beta   90.00
_cell.angle_gamma   90.00
#
_symmetry.space_group_name_H-M   'P 1'
#
loop_
_entity.id
_entity.type
_entity.pdbx_description
1 polymer ?
#
loop_
_entity_poly.entity_id
_entity_poly.type
_entity_poly.pdbx_seq_one_letter_code
_entity_poly.pdbx_strand_id
1 'polypeptide(L)'
;WDVVRMIATARIIMPQSDVRLSAGRARLSQVEQALCFMAGANSIFSSDDHKMLTVTTPCPDYDADKEMLNLLGLEMRPPFQKQEKTPTPAMI
;
A
#
# COMPACT_ATOMS: atom_id res chain seq x y z
N TRP A 1 -1.51 18.27 -4.24
CA TRP A 1 -1.76 18.14 -2.79
C TRP A 1 -3.09 17.47 -2.43
N ASP A 2 -4.08 17.40 -3.33
CA ASP A 2 -5.40 16.84 -2.97
C ASP A 2 -5.38 15.36 -2.63
N VAL A 3 -4.50 14.58 -3.28
CA VAL A 3 -4.27 13.17 -2.93
C VAL A 3 -3.82 13.01 -1.48
N VAL A 4 -2.88 13.83 -1.01
CA VAL A 4 -2.39 13.80 0.37
C VAL A 4 -3.52 14.11 1.37
N ARG A 5 -4.34 15.12 1.07
CA ARG A 5 -5.51 15.46 1.90
C ARG A 5 -6.52 14.31 1.94
N MET A 6 -6.80 13.71 0.78
CA MET A 6 -7.72 12.58 0.66
C MET A 6 -7.26 11.38 1.50
N ILE A 7 -5.95 11.08 1.48
CA ILE A 7 -5.36 10.01 2.30
C ILE A 7 -5.48 10.32 3.78
N ALA A 8 -5.14 11.55 4.20
CA ALA A 8 -5.28 11.98 5.59
C ALA A 8 -6.73 11.85 6.06
N THR A 9 -7.69 12.31 5.25
CA THR A 9 -9.12 12.15 5.54
C THR A 9 -9.48 10.67 5.69
N ALA A 10 -9.09 9.82 4.74
CA ALA A 10 -9.36 8.38 4.79
C ALA A 10 -8.81 7.72 6.06
N ARG A 11 -7.57 8.05 6.46
CA ARG A 11 -6.95 7.54 7.69
C ARG A 11 -7.69 8.01 8.94
N ILE A 12 -8.13 9.27 9.00
CA ILE A 12 -8.86 9.81 10.14
C ILE A 12 -10.23 9.13 10.30
N ILE A 13 -10.99 8.96 9.21
CA ILE A 13 -12.34 8.39 9.27
C ILE A 13 -12.34 6.86 9.44
N MET A 14 -11.28 6.17 8.99
CA MET A 14 -11.14 4.71 9.02
C MET A 14 -9.77 4.31 9.58
N PRO A 15 -9.54 4.47 10.90
CA PRO A 15 -8.21 4.34 11.50
C PRO A 15 -7.62 2.92 11.41
N GLN A 16 -8.46 1.89 11.39
CA GLN A 16 -8.03 0.48 11.33
C GLN A 16 -7.87 -0.07 9.91
N SER A 17 -8.30 0.69 8.89
CA SER A 17 -8.27 0.21 7.50
C SER A 17 -6.88 0.34 6.88
N ASP A 18 -6.59 -0.53 5.92
CA ASP A 18 -5.42 -0.36 5.05
C ASP A 18 -5.75 0.67 3.96
N VAL A 19 -4.95 1.74 3.90
CA VAL A 19 -5.06 2.79 2.89
C VAL A 19 -3.95 2.55 1.86
N ARG A 20 -4.35 2.07 0.67
CA ARG A 20 -3.41 1.64 -0.38
C ARG A 20 -3.25 2.66 -1.49
N LEU A 21 -2.01 3.13 -1.68
CA LEU A 21 -1.57 3.84 -2.88
C LEU A 21 -1.49 2.85 -4.06
N SER A 22 -2.55 2.84 -4.86
CA SER A 22 -2.74 1.85 -5.94
C SER A 22 -2.31 2.42 -7.30
N ALA A 23 -3.15 2.31 -8.32
CA ALA A 23 -2.86 2.78 -9.67
C ALA A 23 -2.57 4.29 -9.70
N GLY A 24 -1.50 4.67 -10.41
CA GLY A 24 -1.13 6.08 -10.60
C GLY A 24 -0.02 6.61 -9.70
N ARG A 25 0.47 5.84 -8.70
CA ARG A 25 1.60 6.29 -7.86
C ARG A 25 2.88 6.57 -8.65
N ALA A 26 3.07 5.87 -9.78
CA ALA A 26 4.20 6.07 -10.68
C ALA A 26 4.30 7.51 -11.24
N ARG A 27 3.19 8.27 -11.19
CA ARG A 27 3.15 9.69 -11.60
C ARG A 27 3.51 10.65 -10.46
N LEU A 28 3.58 10.16 -9.23
CA LEU A 28 3.95 10.94 -8.05
C LEU A 28 5.46 10.89 -7.87
N SER A 29 6.06 12.05 -7.63
CA SER A 29 7.46 12.15 -7.20
C SER A 29 7.70 11.41 -5.89
N GLN A 30 8.95 11.08 -5.60
CA GLN A 30 9.33 10.41 -4.35
C GLN A 30 8.90 11.21 -3.10
N VAL A 31 8.99 12.54 -3.18
CA VAL A 31 8.53 13.45 -2.10
C VAL A 31 7.01 13.39 -1.93
N GLU A 32 6.24 13.37 -3.01
CA GLU A 32 4.78 13.24 -2.92
C GLU A 32 4.36 11.89 -2.35
N GLN A 33 5.04 10.80 -2.74
CA GLN A 33 4.81 9.49 -2.15
C GLN A 33 5.14 9.47 -0.65
N ALA A 34 6.27 10.07 -0.26
CA ALA A 34 6.65 10.21 1.16
C ALA A 34 5.56 10.92 1.97
N LEU A 35 5.01 12.01 1.43
CA LEU A 35 3.94 12.77 2.08
C LEU A 35 2.63 11.98 2.15
N CYS A 36 2.36 11.09 1.19
CA CYS A 36 1.22 10.18 1.25
C CYS A 36 1.38 9.12 2.34
N PHE A 37 2.58 8.57 2.54
CA PHE A 37 2.86 7.67 3.67
C PHE A 37 2.73 8.40 5.01
N MET A 38 3.29 9.60 5.12
CA MET A 38 3.17 10.44 6.32
C MET A 38 1.71 10.80 6.63
N ALA A 39 0.87 11.02 5.61
CA ALA A 39 -0.55 11.29 5.76
C ALA A 39 -1.38 10.07 6.20
N GLY A 40 -0.82 8.85 6.14
CA GLY A 40 -1.45 7.64 6.65
C GLY A 40 -1.67 6.52 5.63
N ALA A 41 -1.14 6.62 4.40
CA ALA A 41 -1.04 5.46 3.53
C ALA A 41 -0.09 4.42 4.14
N ASN A 42 -0.47 3.15 4.09
CA ASN A 42 0.30 2.06 4.69
C ASN A 42 0.39 0.82 3.79
N SER A 43 0.06 0.96 2.51
CA SER A 43 0.11 -0.11 1.52
C SER A 43 0.37 0.46 0.13
N ILE A 44 1.14 -0.26 -0.67
CA ILE A 44 1.40 -0.02 -2.10
C ILE A 44 1.26 -1.33 -2.87
N PHE A 45 1.19 -1.25 -4.20
CA PHE A 45 1.18 -2.44 -5.06
C PHE A 45 2.47 -2.52 -5.87
N SER A 46 3.32 -3.50 -5.61
CA SER A 46 4.57 -3.72 -6.36
C SER A 46 4.37 -4.89 -7.34
N SER A 47 5.06 -4.86 -8.49
CA SER A 47 4.97 -5.92 -9.50
C SER A 47 6.32 -6.15 -10.17
N ASP A 48 6.71 -7.42 -10.29
CA ASP A 48 7.94 -7.82 -10.99
C ASP A 48 7.86 -7.52 -12.50
N ASP A 49 6.67 -7.61 -13.10
CA ASP A 49 6.44 -7.35 -14.52
C ASP A 49 6.16 -5.87 -14.84
N HIS A 50 6.39 -4.96 -13.88
CA HIS A 50 6.09 -3.52 -13.94
C HIS A 50 4.64 -3.17 -14.33
N LYS A 51 3.70 -4.08 -14.11
CA LYS A 51 2.31 -3.95 -14.55
C LYS A 51 1.34 -4.02 -13.38
N MET A 52 0.34 -3.13 -13.41
CA MET A 52 -0.87 -3.29 -12.61
C MET A 52 -1.84 -4.29 -13.27
N LEU A 53 -2.90 -4.67 -12.56
CA LEU A 53 -4.02 -5.45 -13.13
C LEU A 53 -4.61 -4.78 -14.38
N THR A 54 -4.56 -3.45 -14.46
CA THR A 54 -4.77 -2.68 -15.68
C THR A 54 -3.41 -2.51 -16.39
N VAL A 55 -3.13 -3.39 -17.35
CA VAL A 55 -1.82 -3.55 -18.03
C VAL A 55 -1.25 -2.25 -18.62
N THR A 56 -2.10 -1.25 -18.88
CA THR A 56 -1.71 0.07 -19.41
C THR A 56 -1.14 1.03 -18.35
N THR A 57 -1.19 0.69 -17.05
CA THR A 57 -0.71 1.56 -15.97
C THR A 57 0.68 1.13 -15.49
N PRO A 58 1.69 2.01 -15.53
CA PRO A 58 3.03 1.68 -15.06
C PRO A 58 3.06 1.46 -13.55
N CYS A 59 3.84 0.47 -13.12
CA CYS A 59 4.08 0.10 -11.73
C CYS A 59 5.58 0.04 -11.45
N PRO A 60 6.08 0.70 -10.39
CA PRO A 60 7.42 0.43 -9.85
C PRO A 60 7.62 -1.05 -9.54
N ASP A 61 8.85 -1.54 -9.69
CA ASP A 61 9.24 -2.86 -9.24
C ASP A 61 9.39 -2.92 -7.72
N TYR A 62 9.59 -4.14 -7.23
CA TYR A 62 9.82 -4.43 -5.83
C TYR A 62 11.09 -3.77 -5.28
N ASP A 63 12.17 -3.70 -6.05
CA ASP A 63 13.45 -3.17 -5.57
C ASP A 63 13.40 -1.65 -5.38
N ALA A 64 12.81 -0.92 -6.33
CA ALA A 64 12.62 0.54 -6.21
C ALA A 64 11.67 0.90 -5.06
N ASP A 65 10.58 0.14 -4.88
CA ASP A 65 9.67 0.35 -3.75
C ASP A 65 10.37 0.04 -2.41
N LYS A 66 11.22 -1.00 -2.36
CA LYS A 66 12.00 -1.34 -1.17
C LYS A 66 13.02 -0.26 -0.83
N GLU A 67 13.73 0.27 -1.82
CA GLU A 67 14.68 1.38 -1.61
C GLU A 67 13.96 2.64 -1.10
N MET A 68 12.81 2.98 -1.68
CA MET A 68 12.00 4.11 -1.25
C MET A 68 11.50 3.93 0.19
N LEU A 69 11.00 2.76 0.56
CA LEU A 69 10.58 2.48 1.93
C LEU A 69 11.76 2.56 2.92
N ASN A 70 12.92 2.02 2.57
CA ASN A 70 14.13 2.13 3.39
C ASN A 70 14.56 3.59 3.59
N LEU A 71 14.50 4.41 2.54
CA LEU A 71 14.82 5.85 2.63
C LEU A 71 13.88 6.58 3.60
N LEU A 72 12.61 6.16 3.66
CA LEU A 72 11.61 6.72 4.58
C LEU A 72 11.66 6.11 5.98
N GLY A 73 12.52 5.12 6.23
CA GLY A 73 12.57 4.38 7.50
C GLY A 73 11.35 3.50 7.74
N LEU A 74 10.70 3.02 6.68
CA LEU A 74 9.51 2.16 6.72
C LEU A 74 9.87 0.72 6.40
N GLU A 75 9.16 -0.22 7.03
CA GLU A 75 9.33 -1.66 6.80
C GLU A 75 8.25 -2.20 5.87
N MET A 76 8.65 -3.10 4.96
CA MET A 76 7.69 -3.84 4.14
C MET A 76 6.91 -4.82 5.01
N ARG A 77 5.58 -4.76 4.92
CA ARG A 77 4.71 -5.75 5.55
C ARG A 77 4.93 -7.13 4.90
N PRO A 78 5.04 -8.21 5.70
CA PRO A 78 5.14 -9.56 5.15
C PRO A 78 3.87 -9.94 4.34
N PRO A 79 3.99 -10.85 3.36
CA PRO A 79 2.83 -11.35 2.61
C PRO A 79 1.75 -11.90 3.54
N PHE A 80 0.49 -11.71 3.16
CA PHE A 80 -0.63 -12.25 3.91
C PHE A 80 -0.56 -13.78 3.97
N GLN A 81 -0.50 -14.33 5.18
CA GLN A 81 -0.59 -15.77 5.41
C GLN A 81 -2.04 -16.14 5.70
N LYS A 82 -2.61 -17.04 4.88
CA LYS A 82 -3.98 -17.52 5.05
C LYS A 82 -4.06 -18.34 6.35
N GLN A 83 -4.76 -17.82 7.35
CA GLN A 83 -5.09 -18.64 8.53
C GLN A 83 -6.09 -19.73 8.12
N GLU A 84 -5.74 -20.99 8.37
CA GLU A 84 -6.69 -22.09 8.26
C GLU A 84 -7.78 -21.89 9.32
N LYS A 85 -9.03 -21.68 8.89
CA LYS A 85 -10.17 -21.66 9.81
C LYS A 85 -10.32 -23.05 10.41
N THR A 86 -9.98 -23.20 11.69
CA THR A 86 -10.33 -24.41 12.45
C THR A 86 -11.85 -24.50 12.51
N PRO A 87 -12.48 -25.62 12.12
CA PRO A 87 -13.93 -25.76 12.19
C PRO A 87 -14.37 -25.66 13.66
N THR A 88 -15.29 -24.73 13.94
CA THR A 88 -15.90 -24.63 15.27
C THR A 88 -16.67 -25.93 15.53
N PRO A 89 -16.38 -26.66 16.62
CA PRO A 89 -17.16 -27.85 16.94
C PRO A 89 -18.61 -27.43 17.17
N ALA A 90 -19.53 -28.08 16.46
CA ALA A 90 -20.96 -27.86 16.64
C ALA A 90 -21.31 -28.15 18.11
N MET A 91 -21.83 -27.15 18.81
CA MET A 91 -22.47 -27.40 20.11
C MET A 91 -23.73 -28.23 19.83
N ILE A 92 -23.72 -29.46 20.32
CA ILE A 92 -24.88 -30.36 20.46
C ILE A 92 -25.64 -30.00 21.72
#